data_AF-R7HV72-F1
#
_entry.id   AF-R7HV72-F1
#
_cell.length_a   1.000
_cell.length_b   1.000
_cell.length_c   1.000
_cell.angle_alpha   90.00
_cell.angle_beta   90.00
_cell.angle_gamma   90.00
#
_symmetry.space_group_name_H-M   'P 1'
#
loop_
_entity.id
_entity.type
_entity.pdbx_description
1 polymer ?
#
loop_
_entity_poly.entity_id
_entity_poly.type
_entity_poly.pdbx_seq_one_letter_code
_entity_poly.pdbx_strand_id
1 'polypeptide(L)'
;MLCRIPNVDYEKCYPTRLKKIFRADLNYRNYNSFVPNMENAIVGNIPIEIIDLFPASNKGTKIKAFQNALANITIHLRKTYKNAKEQNFILNDFKDLQEDLPDFEASISEFAAKLFKNILPDGYRPKLNYVARGAWGNVFQLSIRDANGKKIMHDKALKVYHNLSTPNMWYLEHIQNNCAEANFWTYLKFAVGHKLDKTQFTKHYISDLKSGYALTEFIDKDITRTSSPIDLTNLFRIFYIDVSNELINDKLYDVGGFVKQPDFIDDKVVLRYFKKLWFRNSEKELNKVIQNYETKIANPKTPHRVKIKKALELFKHKKDINNNVV
;
A
#
# COMPACT_ATOMS: atom_id res chain seq x y z
N MET A 1 -3.96 8.26 -26.12
CA MET A 1 -3.34 6.91 -26.05
C MET A 1 -2.65 6.77 -24.71
N LEU A 2 -3.18 5.97 -23.78
CA LEU A 2 -2.51 5.68 -22.51
C LEU A 2 -1.23 4.88 -22.83
N CYS A 3 -0.07 5.39 -22.42
CA CYS A 3 1.21 4.75 -22.65
C CYS A 3 1.16 3.30 -22.12
N ARG A 4 1.54 2.33 -22.96
CA ARG A 4 1.72 0.93 -22.55
C ARG A 4 2.76 0.93 -21.43
N ILE A 5 2.30 0.59 -20.22
CA ILE A 5 3.16 0.35 -19.07
C ILE A 5 4.15 -0.76 -19.47
N PRO A 6 5.48 -0.53 -19.45
CA PRO A 6 6.45 -1.52 -19.86
C PRO A 6 6.37 -2.78 -18.97
N ASN A 7 6.75 -3.93 -19.54
CA ASN A 7 6.87 -5.20 -18.84
C ASN A 7 8.14 -5.19 -17.96
N VAL A 8 8.15 -4.35 -16.93
CA VAL A 8 9.13 -4.45 -15.84
C VAL A 8 8.56 -5.41 -14.81
N ASP A 9 9.37 -6.37 -14.38
CA ASP A 9 9.03 -7.31 -13.32
C ASP A 9 9.06 -6.57 -11.97
N TYR A 10 7.95 -5.92 -11.63
CA TYR A 10 7.80 -5.13 -10.42
C TYR A 10 8.18 -5.91 -9.16
N GLU A 11 7.98 -7.24 -9.12
CA GLU A 11 8.34 -8.10 -7.98
C GLU A 11 9.86 -8.11 -7.70
N LYS A 12 10.70 -7.91 -8.73
CA LYS A 12 12.17 -7.84 -8.58
C LYS A 12 12.69 -6.49 -8.12
N CYS A 13 11.87 -5.44 -8.21
CA CYS A 13 12.19 -4.10 -7.72
C CYS A 13 11.80 -3.89 -6.26
N TYR A 14 11.11 -4.83 -5.59
CA TYR A 14 10.87 -4.77 -4.15
C TYR A 14 12.14 -5.17 -3.38
N PRO A 15 12.62 -4.37 -2.39
CA PRO A 15 13.70 -4.79 -1.53
C PRO A 15 13.38 -6.12 -0.83
N THR A 16 14.38 -6.99 -0.79
CA THR A 16 14.38 -8.44 -0.51
C THR A 16 13.98 -8.87 0.91
N ARG A 17 13.28 -8.04 1.71
CA ARG A 17 12.85 -8.37 3.08
C ARG A 17 11.37 -8.74 3.24
N LEU A 18 10.65 -9.06 2.16
CA LEU A 18 9.34 -9.73 2.26
C LEU A 18 9.43 -11.22 2.70
N LYS A 19 10.65 -11.79 2.85
CA LYS A 19 10.86 -13.23 3.04
C LYS A 19 10.36 -13.83 4.38
N LYS A 20 9.88 -13.03 5.35
CA LYS A 20 9.37 -13.53 6.64
C LYS A 20 7.97 -13.02 7.04
N ILE A 21 7.23 -12.36 6.15
CA ILE A 21 5.93 -11.72 6.50
C ILE A 21 4.79 -12.74 6.76
N PHE A 22 5.02 -14.04 6.59
CA PHE A 22 4.01 -15.09 6.85
C PHE A 22 4.47 -16.06 7.93
N ARG A 23 3.98 -15.84 9.16
CA ARG A 23 3.59 -16.95 10.04
C ARG A 23 2.09 -16.88 10.29
N ALA A 24 1.47 -18.06 10.27
CA ALA A 24 0.03 -18.30 10.15
C ALA A 24 -0.80 -17.90 11.40
N ASP A 25 -0.14 -17.44 12.46
CA ASP A 25 -0.64 -17.23 13.82
C ASP A 25 -0.46 -15.79 14.33
N LEU A 26 -0.12 -14.86 13.44
CA LEU A 26 0.28 -13.51 13.81
C LEU A 26 -0.90 -12.55 14.06
N ASN A 27 -1.32 -12.44 15.33
CA ASN A 27 -1.91 -11.20 15.89
C ASN A 27 -0.78 -10.20 16.25
N TYR A 28 -1.13 -8.98 16.68
CA TYR A 28 -0.12 -7.94 16.96
C TYR A 28 0.89 -8.32 18.06
N ARG A 29 0.49 -9.14 19.06
CA ARG A 29 1.42 -9.64 20.10
C ARG A 29 2.55 -10.47 19.51
N ASN A 30 2.20 -11.34 18.56
CA ASN A 30 3.20 -12.13 17.84
C ASN A 30 4.01 -11.25 16.87
N TYR A 31 3.41 -10.18 16.32
CA TYR A 31 4.13 -9.25 15.45
C TYR A 31 5.23 -8.53 16.24
N ASN A 32 4.94 -8.07 17.46
CA ASN A 32 5.94 -7.50 18.37
C ASN A 32 7.02 -8.50 18.84
N SER A 33 6.77 -9.82 18.80
CA SER A 33 7.75 -10.85 19.23
C SER A 33 8.67 -11.35 18.10
N PHE A 34 8.28 -11.22 16.83
CA PHE A 34 9.17 -11.39 15.67
C PHE A 34 9.76 -10.07 15.14
N VAL A 35 9.16 -8.95 15.53
CA VAL A 35 9.60 -7.59 15.22
C VAL A 35 9.99 -6.77 16.48
N PRO A 36 10.52 -7.36 17.57
CA PRO A 36 11.20 -6.55 18.56
C PRO A 36 12.46 -6.08 17.85
N ASN A 37 12.59 -4.77 17.64
CA ASN A 37 13.70 -4.13 16.91
C ASN A 37 13.58 -4.13 15.37
N MET A 38 12.45 -3.67 14.79
CA MET A 38 12.46 -3.11 13.41
C MET A 38 13.22 -1.78 13.33
N GLU A 39 14.38 -1.70 13.97
CA GLU A 39 15.36 -0.69 13.61
C GLU A 39 15.72 -0.94 12.13
N ASN A 40 15.38 0.00 11.25
CA ASN A 40 15.84 0.09 9.85
C ASN A 40 15.06 -0.64 8.73
N ALA A 41 13.74 -0.86 8.83
CA ALA A 41 13.00 -1.45 7.70
C ALA A 41 12.38 -0.40 6.77
N ILE A 42 12.97 -0.30 5.58
CA ILE A 42 12.32 0.24 4.39
C ILE A 42 11.64 -0.92 3.65
N VAL A 43 10.33 -0.85 3.48
CA VAL A 43 9.54 -1.86 2.75
C VAL A 43 9.01 -1.23 1.46
N GLY A 44 9.26 -1.87 0.33
CA GLY A 44 8.82 -1.38 -0.98
C GLY A 44 9.85 -0.50 -1.70
N ASN A 45 9.47 0.08 -2.83
CA ASN A 45 10.34 0.88 -3.68
C ASN A 45 9.64 2.17 -4.14
N ILE A 46 10.40 3.13 -4.64
CA ILE A 46 9.88 4.40 -5.16
C ILE A 46 9.17 4.17 -6.51
N PRO A 47 8.39 5.16 -7.03
CA PRO A 47 7.67 5.01 -8.29
C PRO A 47 8.56 4.67 -9.47
N ILE A 48 8.08 3.82 -10.38
CA ILE A 48 8.86 3.34 -11.54
C ILE A 48 9.22 4.49 -12.48
N GLU A 49 8.32 5.47 -12.61
CA GLU A 49 8.50 6.68 -13.39
C GLU A 49 9.70 7.50 -12.90
N ILE A 50 10.05 7.39 -11.62
CA ILE A 50 11.26 8.01 -11.04
C ILE A 50 12.48 7.13 -11.27
N ILE A 51 12.36 5.81 -11.07
CA ILE A 51 13.44 4.85 -11.28
C ILE A 51 13.95 4.88 -12.73
N ASP A 52 13.05 5.06 -13.69
CA ASP A 52 13.35 5.09 -15.11
C ASP A 52 14.11 6.35 -15.55
N LEU A 53 14.09 7.41 -14.74
CA LEU A 53 14.93 8.60 -14.96
C LEU A 53 16.40 8.35 -14.62
N PHE A 54 16.70 7.28 -13.86
CA PHE A 54 18.05 7.06 -13.34
C PHE A 54 18.90 6.20 -14.28
N PRO A 55 20.13 6.63 -14.60
CA PRO A 55 21.06 5.84 -15.40
C PRO A 55 21.30 4.45 -14.80
N ALA A 56 21.35 3.42 -15.65
CA ALA A 56 21.57 2.05 -15.20
C ALA A 56 22.85 1.88 -14.36
N SER A 57 23.90 2.65 -14.68
CA SER A 57 25.20 2.63 -14.00
C SER A 57 25.16 3.07 -12.53
N ASN A 58 24.19 3.90 -12.12
CA ASN A 58 24.08 4.41 -10.75
C ASN A 58 22.66 4.34 -10.16
N LYS A 59 21.75 3.60 -10.81
CA LYS A 59 20.33 3.48 -10.46
C LYS A 59 20.10 3.16 -8.98
N GLY A 60 20.82 2.19 -8.42
CA GLY A 60 20.70 1.83 -7.01
C GLY A 60 21.06 2.97 -6.05
N THR A 61 22.12 3.72 -6.35
CA THR A 61 22.55 4.88 -5.56
C THR A 61 21.54 6.02 -5.65
N LYS A 62 21.00 6.28 -6.85
CA LYS A 62 19.97 7.31 -7.06
C LYS A 62 18.66 6.99 -6.35
N ILE A 63 18.23 5.72 -6.36
CA ILE A 63 17.06 5.27 -5.59
C ILE A 63 17.25 5.54 -4.10
N LYS A 64 18.40 5.15 -3.53
CA LYS A 64 18.71 5.41 -2.11
C LYS A 64 18.76 6.90 -1.80
N ALA A 65 19.37 7.70 -2.67
CA ALA A 65 19.41 9.15 -2.51
C ALA A 65 18.00 9.74 -2.49
N PHE A 66 17.11 9.30 -3.40
CA PHE A 66 15.72 9.74 -3.42
C PHE A 66 14.98 9.37 -2.12
N GLN A 67 15.16 8.15 -1.62
CA GLN A 67 14.59 7.71 -0.34
C GLN A 67 15.11 8.56 0.83
N ASN A 68 16.40 8.89 0.85
CA ASN A 68 17.01 9.75 1.86
C ASN A 68 16.51 11.20 1.77
N ALA A 69 16.26 11.72 0.55
CA ALA A 69 15.66 13.04 0.38
C ALA A 69 14.24 13.07 0.96
N LEU A 70 13.41 12.05 0.71
CA LEU A 70 12.10 11.92 1.36
C LEU A 70 12.23 11.85 2.89
N ALA A 71 13.17 11.07 3.42
CA ALA A 71 13.44 11.00 4.86
C ALA A 71 13.81 12.38 5.45
N ASN A 72 14.65 13.15 4.76
CA ASN A 72 15.03 14.49 5.22
C ASN A 72 13.85 15.47 5.18
N ILE A 73 13.01 15.40 4.14
CA ILE A 73 11.75 16.14 4.06
C ILE A 73 10.87 15.81 5.27
N THR A 74 10.69 14.54 5.60
CA THR A 74 9.78 14.12 6.68
C THR A 74 10.33 14.48 8.06
N ILE A 75 11.65 14.45 8.26
CA ILE A 75 12.29 14.98 9.47
C ILE A 75 12.02 16.48 9.61
N HIS A 76 12.19 17.25 8.53
CA HIS A 76 11.93 18.68 8.53
C HIS A 76 10.46 18.98 8.87
N LEU A 77 9.51 18.37 8.14
CA LEU A 77 8.08 18.58 8.35
C LEU A 77 7.60 18.26 9.77
N ARG A 78 8.13 17.20 10.40
CA ARG A 78 7.79 16.88 11.80
C ARG A 78 8.32 17.91 12.78
N LYS A 79 9.56 18.39 12.59
CA LYS A 79 10.13 19.46 13.40
C LYS A 79 9.30 20.74 13.25
N THR A 80 8.95 21.11 12.02
CA THR A 80 8.12 22.29 11.74
C THR A 80 6.75 22.16 12.39
N TYR A 81 6.09 21.00 12.29
CA TYR A 81 4.80 20.75 12.95
C TYR A 81 4.90 20.88 14.47
N LYS A 82 5.92 20.29 15.09
CA LYS A 82 6.14 20.38 16.53
C LYS A 82 6.38 21.82 16.98
N ASN A 83 7.24 22.55 16.28
CA ASN A 83 7.54 23.94 16.61
C ASN A 83 6.30 24.84 16.43
N ALA A 84 5.53 24.64 15.35
CA ALA A 84 4.30 25.41 15.10
C ALA A 84 3.25 25.17 16.20
N LYS A 85 3.13 23.93 16.72
CA LYS A 85 2.29 23.61 17.88
C LYS A 85 2.79 24.31 19.15
N GLU A 86 4.09 24.23 19.44
CA GLU A 86 4.69 24.84 20.64
C GLU A 86 4.54 26.37 20.64
N GLN A 87 4.56 26.98 19.46
CA GLN A 87 4.38 28.43 19.28
C GLN A 87 2.92 28.84 19.09
N ASN A 88 1.97 27.90 19.15
CA ASN A 88 0.55 28.11 18.92
C ASN A 88 0.18 28.70 17.54
N PHE A 89 1.03 28.53 16.53
CA PHE A 89 0.68 28.86 15.13
C PHE A 89 -0.33 27.89 14.54
N ILE A 90 -0.37 26.66 15.06
CA ILE A 90 -1.39 25.66 14.69
C ILE A 90 -1.96 25.03 15.97
N LEU A 91 -3.27 24.78 15.98
CA LEU A 91 -3.98 24.15 17.11
C LEU A 91 -4.24 22.68 16.86
N ASN A 92 -4.60 22.33 15.64
CA ASN A 92 -4.92 21.00 15.14
C ASN A 92 -3.91 20.59 14.08
N ASP A 93 -3.79 21.35 13.00
CA ASP A 93 -2.99 20.97 11.84
C ASP A 93 -2.54 22.15 10.95
N PHE A 94 -1.83 21.89 9.85
CA PHE A 94 -1.28 22.98 9.02
C PHE A 94 -2.36 23.82 8.30
N LYS A 95 -3.62 23.38 8.21
CA LYS A 95 -4.72 24.23 7.71
C LYS A 95 -5.01 25.40 8.63
N ASP A 96 -4.63 25.32 9.90
CA ASP A 96 -4.77 26.44 10.84
C ASP A 96 -3.92 27.66 10.44
N LEU A 97 -2.91 27.47 9.57
CA LEU A 97 -2.12 28.57 8.99
C LEU A 97 -2.95 29.44 8.03
N GLN A 98 -4.08 28.96 7.52
CA GLN A 98 -5.00 29.72 6.66
C GLN A 98 -4.29 30.45 5.50
N GLU A 99 -4.19 31.78 5.56
CA GLU A 99 -3.56 32.63 4.54
C GLU A 99 -2.05 32.40 4.40
N ASP A 100 -1.39 31.91 5.45
CA ASP A 100 0.05 31.59 5.44
C ASP A 100 0.34 30.18 4.92
N LEU A 101 -0.69 29.34 4.71
CA LEU A 101 -0.53 27.98 4.22
C LEU A 101 0.18 27.91 2.85
N PRO A 102 -0.18 28.73 1.84
CA PRO A 102 0.50 28.73 0.55
C PRO A 102 2.00 29.06 0.65
N ASP A 103 2.38 29.96 1.54
CA ASP A 103 3.78 30.33 1.76
C ASP A 103 4.57 29.20 2.45
N PHE A 104 3.93 28.52 3.42
CA PHE A 104 4.48 27.30 3.99
C PHE A 104 4.67 26.22 2.91
N GLU A 105 3.68 25.97 2.06
CA GLU A 105 3.75 25.00 0.95
C GLU A 105 4.85 25.33 -0.06
N ALA A 106 5.02 26.63 -0.39
CA ALA A 106 6.10 27.11 -1.24
C ALA A 106 7.47 26.85 -0.61
N SER A 107 7.63 27.17 0.68
CA SER A 107 8.86 26.95 1.45
C SER A 107 9.25 25.47 1.52
N ILE A 108 8.32 24.57 1.84
CA ILE A 108 8.62 23.13 1.88
C ILE A 108 8.88 22.56 0.48
N SER A 109 8.25 23.10 -0.56
CA SER A 109 8.50 22.71 -1.95
C SER A 109 9.91 23.13 -2.39
N GLU A 110 10.36 24.32 -2.01
CA GLU A 110 11.73 24.79 -2.25
C GLU A 110 12.75 23.93 -1.50
N PHE A 111 12.48 23.60 -0.23
CA PHE A 111 13.31 22.69 0.55
C PHE A 111 13.42 21.31 -0.11
N ALA A 112 12.30 20.75 -0.57
CA ALA A 112 12.30 19.50 -1.33
C ALA A 112 13.13 19.63 -2.62
N ALA A 113 12.96 20.71 -3.39
CA ALA A 113 13.73 20.95 -4.60
C ALA A 113 15.24 21.00 -4.35
N LYS A 114 15.67 21.61 -3.23
CA LYS A 114 17.08 21.61 -2.79
C LYS A 114 17.59 20.20 -2.51
N LEU A 115 16.81 19.38 -1.82
CA LEU A 115 17.19 17.99 -1.51
C LEU A 115 17.25 17.09 -2.74
N PHE A 116 16.39 17.33 -3.73
CA PHE A 116 16.38 16.58 -4.98
C PHE A 116 17.35 17.12 -6.05
N LYS A 117 17.99 18.27 -5.82
CA LYS A 117 19.06 18.82 -6.66
C LYS A 117 20.20 17.81 -6.74
N ASN A 118 20.55 17.36 -7.95
CA ASN A 118 21.51 16.28 -8.22
C ASN A 118 21.00 14.85 -7.98
N ILE A 119 19.74 14.65 -7.58
CA ILE A 119 19.10 13.33 -7.57
C ILE A 119 18.29 13.15 -8.84
N LEU A 120 17.34 14.05 -9.07
CA LEU A 120 16.54 14.14 -10.28
C LEU A 120 17.31 14.85 -11.40
N PRO A 121 16.92 14.66 -12.68
CA PRO A 121 17.48 15.42 -13.79
C PRO A 121 17.24 16.93 -13.64
N ASP A 122 18.08 17.72 -14.31
CA ASP A 122 18.00 19.18 -14.23
C ASP A 122 16.65 19.71 -14.72
N GLY A 123 16.18 20.78 -14.09
CA GLY A 123 14.88 21.40 -14.38
C GLY A 123 13.68 20.67 -13.78
N TYR A 124 13.83 19.46 -13.21
CA TYR A 124 12.73 18.79 -12.53
C TYR A 124 12.38 19.52 -11.24
N ARG A 125 11.08 19.62 -10.94
CA ARG A 125 10.55 20.39 -9.80
C ARG A 125 9.57 19.55 -8.98
N PRO A 126 9.94 19.16 -7.75
CA PRO A 126 9.00 18.61 -6.79
C PRO A 126 8.15 19.74 -6.20
N LYS A 127 6.87 19.45 -5.96
CA LYS A 127 5.93 20.32 -5.25
C LYS A 127 5.24 19.51 -4.15
N LEU A 128 5.14 20.08 -2.96
CA LEU A 128 4.46 19.52 -1.81
C LEU A 128 3.34 20.47 -1.38
N ASN A 129 2.10 19.97 -1.41
CA ASN A 129 0.95 20.68 -0.86
C ASN A 129 0.41 19.90 0.33
N TYR A 130 -0.01 20.60 1.38
CA TYR A 130 -0.65 19.99 2.52
C TYR A 130 -2.09 19.58 2.19
N VAL A 131 -2.47 18.38 2.61
CA VAL A 131 -3.81 17.83 2.31
C VAL A 131 -4.67 17.84 3.56
N ALA A 132 -4.21 17.16 4.61
CA ALA A 132 -4.92 17.04 5.88
C ALA A 132 -4.04 16.38 6.95
N ARG A 133 -4.48 16.50 8.20
CA ARG A 133 -4.01 15.68 9.31
C ARG A 133 -4.81 14.39 9.34
N GLY A 134 -4.19 13.30 8.90
CA GLY A 134 -4.73 11.96 9.15
C GLY A 134 -4.61 11.57 10.63
N ALA A 135 -5.20 10.44 11.01
CA ALA A 135 -5.20 9.97 12.40
C ALA A 135 -3.78 9.80 12.97
N TRP A 136 -2.84 9.39 12.13
CA TRP A 136 -1.48 9.00 12.53
C TRP A 136 -0.37 9.82 11.89
N GLY A 137 -0.71 10.73 10.99
CA GLY A 137 0.28 11.51 10.25
C GLY A 137 -0.33 12.59 9.38
N ASN A 138 0.50 13.58 9.08
CA ASN A 138 0.20 14.61 8.11
C ASN A 138 0.35 14.05 6.69
N VAL A 139 -0.60 14.37 5.81
CA VAL A 139 -0.56 13.94 4.41
C VAL A 139 -0.23 15.13 3.52
N PHE A 140 0.77 14.94 2.66
CA PHE A 140 1.16 15.90 1.65
C PHE A 140 1.00 15.30 0.25
N GLN A 141 0.44 16.06 -0.67
CA GLN A 141 0.43 15.74 -2.09
C GLN A 141 1.81 16.07 -2.67
N LEU A 142 2.54 15.05 -3.10
CA LEU A 142 3.80 15.17 -3.84
C LEU A 142 3.54 15.09 -5.34
N SER A 143 3.78 16.20 -6.03
CA SER A 143 3.80 16.27 -7.49
C SER A 143 5.22 16.49 -7.98
N ILE A 144 5.60 15.88 -9.10
CA ILE A 144 6.89 16.15 -9.75
C ILE A 144 6.63 16.46 -11.22
N ARG A 145 7.19 17.58 -11.67
CA ARG A 145 7.13 18.03 -13.06
C ARG A 145 8.53 18.05 -13.68
N ASP A 146 8.61 17.77 -14.98
CA ASP A 146 9.86 17.92 -15.74
C ASP A 146 10.18 19.40 -16.01
N ALA A 147 11.30 19.64 -16.70
CA ALA A 147 11.76 20.97 -17.08
C ALA A 147 10.75 21.77 -17.93
N ASN A 148 9.83 21.09 -18.61
CA ASN A 148 8.77 21.70 -19.43
C ASN A 148 7.47 21.89 -18.66
N GLY A 149 7.46 21.61 -17.35
CA GLY A 149 6.28 21.72 -16.50
C GLY A 149 5.28 20.56 -16.66
N LYS A 150 5.62 19.50 -17.40
CA LYS A 150 4.73 18.32 -17.55
C LYS A 150 4.88 17.41 -16.34
N LYS A 151 3.75 16.93 -15.78
CA LYS A 151 3.77 15.91 -14.72
C LYS A 151 4.41 14.62 -15.25
N ILE A 152 5.40 14.10 -14.53
CA ILE A 152 6.12 12.87 -14.92
C ILE A 152 5.49 11.61 -14.36
N MET A 153 4.66 11.75 -13.32
CA MET A 153 3.90 10.69 -12.69
C MET A 153 2.57 11.26 -12.17
N HIS A 154 1.58 10.40 -11.94
CA HIS A 154 0.43 10.75 -11.10
C HIS A 154 0.93 11.16 -9.71
N ASP A 155 0.22 12.05 -9.03
CA ASP A 155 0.68 12.57 -7.74
C ASP A 155 0.75 11.45 -6.69
N LYS A 156 1.52 11.68 -5.63
CA LYS A 156 1.72 10.71 -4.56
C LYS A 156 1.30 11.31 -3.24
N ALA A 157 0.68 10.52 -2.37
CA ALA A 157 0.48 10.90 -0.98
C ALA A 157 1.74 10.55 -0.18
N LEU A 158 2.49 11.58 0.21
CA LEU A 158 3.55 11.48 1.21
C LEU A 158 2.92 11.58 2.60
N LYS A 159 2.76 10.44 3.26
CA LYS A 159 2.26 10.35 4.64
C LYS A 159 3.44 10.52 5.59
N VAL A 160 3.40 11.52 6.46
CA VAL A 160 4.43 11.86 7.45
C VAL A 160 3.90 11.56 8.83
N TYR A 161 4.41 10.51 9.48
CA TYR A 161 3.88 10.08 10.78
C TYR A 161 4.18 11.09 11.88
N HIS A 162 3.20 11.36 12.75
CA HIS A 162 3.37 12.31 13.84
C HIS A 162 4.47 11.86 14.81
N ASN A 163 4.49 10.57 15.14
CA ASN A 163 5.46 9.95 16.03
C ASN A 163 6.13 8.75 15.36
N LEU A 164 7.41 8.52 15.68
CA LEU A 164 8.14 7.31 15.27
C LEU A 164 7.83 6.10 16.16
N SER A 165 7.38 6.37 17.38
CA SER A 165 6.88 5.39 18.33
C SER A 165 5.49 5.84 18.76
N THR A 166 4.48 5.01 18.55
CA THR A 166 3.13 5.27 19.08
C THR A 166 3.04 4.67 20.48
N PRO A 167 3.10 5.47 21.57
CA PRO A 167 2.62 5.00 22.86
C PRO A 167 1.12 4.68 22.70
N ASN A 168 0.66 3.59 23.30
CA ASN A 168 -0.74 3.10 23.26
C ASN A 168 -1.12 2.09 22.17
N MET A 169 -0.20 1.36 21.54
CA MET A 169 -0.59 0.29 20.59
C MET A 169 -1.27 -0.94 21.24
N TRP A 170 -1.35 -1.01 22.57
CA TRP A 170 -1.92 -2.15 23.28
C TRP A 170 -3.44 -2.29 23.05
N TYR A 171 -4.20 -1.20 22.87
CA TYR A 171 -5.64 -1.29 22.58
C TYR A 171 -5.93 -1.62 21.10
N LEU A 172 -4.96 -1.36 20.21
CA LEU A 172 -4.99 -1.76 18.80
C LEU A 172 -4.24 -3.09 18.58
N GLU A 173 -3.95 -3.87 19.63
CA GLU A 173 -3.20 -5.13 19.50
C GLU A 173 -3.94 -6.22 18.69
N HIS A 174 -5.19 -5.96 18.32
CA HIS A 174 -6.00 -6.82 17.48
C HIS A 174 -6.28 -6.19 16.10
N ILE A 175 -5.77 -4.99 15.85
CA ILE A 175 -5.98 -4.17 14.66
C ILE A 175 -4.64 -3.90 13.98
N GLN A 176 -4.65 -3.77 12.65
CA GLN A 176 -3.46 -3.41 11.89
C GLN A 176 -3.12 -1.93 12.16
N ASN A 177 -1.96 -1.64 12.78
CA ASN A 177 -1.39 -0.28 12.82
C ASN A 177 -0.82 0.10 11.42
N ASN A 178 -0.49 1.37 11.14
CA ASN A 178 0.00 1.86 9.82
C ASN A 178 1.04 0.95 9.13
N CYS A 179 1.96 0.38 9.90
CA CYS A 179 3.00 -0.53 9.41
C CYS A 179 2.40 -1.88 8.99
N ALA A 180 1.48 -2.40 9.80
CA ALA A 180 0.74 -3.61 9.50
C ALA A 180 -0.25 -3.38 8.35
N GLU A 181 -0.84 -2.20 8.24
CA GLU A 181 -1.73 -1.79 7.15
C GLU A 181 -0.99 -1.77 5.81
N ALA A 182 0.14 -1.04 5.72
CA ALA A 182 0.97 -1.01 4.51
C ALA A 182 1.45 -2.42 4.09
N ASN A 183 1.86 -3.22 5.08
CA ASN A 183 2.31 -4.60 4.85
C ASN A 183 1.16 -5.53 4.45
N PHE A 184 0.00 -5.39 5.07
CA PHE A 184 -1.20 -6.16 4.76
C PHE A 184 -1.73 -5.81 3.38
N TRP A 185 -1.82 -4.53 3.05
CA TRP A 185 -2.22 -4.07 1.73
C TRP A 185 -1.30 -4.61 0.63
N THR A 186 0.01 -4.56 0.89
CA THR A 186 1.03 -5.12 -0.01
C THR A 186 0.91 -6.65 -0.10
N TYR A 187 0.66 -7.33 1.03
CA TYR A 187 0.40 -8.75 1.06
C TYR A 187 -0.82 -9.13 0.22
N LEU A 188 -1.96 -8.47 0.40
CA LEU A 188 -3.18 -8.79 -0.35
C LEU A 188 -2.91 -8.71 -1.85
N LYS A 189 -2.21 -7.65 -2.30
CA LYS A 189 -1.79 -7.50 -3.70
C LYS A 189 -0.90 -8.66 -4.16
N PHE A 190 0.09 -9.03 -3.36
CA PHE A 190 0.98 -10.14 -3.68
C PHE A 190 0.26 -11.50 -3.71
N ALA A 191 -0.63 -11.75 -2.75
CA ALA A 191 -1.43 -12.96 -2.62
C ALA A 191 -2.39 -13.13 -3.81
N VAL A 192 -2.77 -12.04 -4.46
CA VAL A 192 -3.58 -12.10 -5.68
C VAL A 192 -2.81 -12.62 -6.88
N GLY A 193 -1.51 -12.31 -6.97
CA GLY A 193 -0.64 -12.84 -8.02
C GLY A 193 -0.97 -12.33 -9.43
N HIS A 194 -1.66 -11.21 -9.55
CA HIS A 194 -1.84 -10.46 -10.79
C HIS A 194 -2.00 -8.95 -10.51
N LYS A 195 -1.85 -8.12 -11.55
CA LYS A 195 -1.98 -6.66 -11.47
C LYS A 195 -3.38 -6.25 -11.01
N LEU A 196 -3.45 -5.33 -10.06
CA LEU A 196 -4.71 -4.87 -9.45
C LEU A 196 -5.06 -3.41 -9.80
N ASP A 197 -4.37 -2.81 -10.77
CA ASP A 197 -4.50 -1.39 -11.12
C ASP A 197 -5.93 -0.99 -11.53
N LYS A 198 -6.73 -1.94 -12.02
CA LYS A 198 -8.13 -1.74 -12.45
C LYS A 198 -9.18 -1.92 -11.34
N THR A 199 -8.74 -2.32 -10.15
CA THR A 199 -9.59 -2.66 -9.00
C THR A 199 -9.58 -1.51 -7.98
N GLN A 200 -10.24 -1.63 -6.81
CA GLN A 200 -10.24 -0.59 -5.78
C GLN A 200 -8.86 -0.34 -5.14
N PHE A 201 -7.88 -1.21 -5.39
CA PHE A 201 -6.54 -1.07 -4.82
C PHE A 201 -5.80 0.16 -5.39
N THR A 202 -5.30 1.00 -4.48
CA THR A 202 -4.26 2.00 -4.74
C THR A 202 -2.88 1.38 -4.70
N LYS A 203 -1.88 2.04 -5.31
CA LYS A 203 -0.48 1.63 -5.20
C LYS A 203 0.11 2.08 -3.86
N HIS A 204 0.88 1.19 -3.25
CA HIS A 204 1.70 1.47 -2.09
C HIS A 204 3.15 1.31 -2.53
N TYR A 205 3.92 2.38 -2.47
CA TYR A 205 5.26 2.39 -3.04
C TYR A 205 6.26 1.97 -1.98
N ILE A 206 6.39 2.77 -0.93
CA ILE A 206 7.40 2.58 0.10
C ILE A 206 6.85 2.97 1.47
N SER A 207 7.28 2.25 2.50
CA SER A 207 7.16 2.64 3.90
C SER A 207 8.56 2.61 4.53
N ASP A 208 9.04 3.76 4.98
CA ASP A 208 10.27 3.89 5.76
C ASP A 208 9.91 4.28 7.19
N LEU A 209 9.85 3.27 8.04
CA LEU A 209 9.38 3.43 9.42
C LEU A 209 10.42 4.12 10.29
N LYS A 210 11.71 3.94 9.98
CA LYS A 210 12.80 4.62 10.70
C LYS A 210 12.73 6.12 10.47
N SER A 211 12.51 6.51 9.23
CA SER A 211 12.40 7.92 8.85
C SER A 211 10.98 8.48 9.04
N GLY A 212 10.01 7.63 9.38
CA GLY A 212 8.66 8.02 9.77
C GLY A 212 7.77 8.45 8.61
N TYR A 213 7.84 7.76 7.47
CA TYR A 213 7.00 8.11 6.32
C TYR A 213 6.53 6.91 5.50
N ALA A 214 5.49 7.14 4.70
CA ALA A 214 5.10 6.28 3.60
C ALA A 214 4.77 7.10 2.35
N LEU A 215 4.94 6.46 1.18
CA LEU A 215 4.57 7.00 -0.11
C LEU A 215 3.52 6.08 -0.75
N THR A 216 2.37 6.66 -1.06
CA THR A 216 1.21 5.96 -1.65
C THR A 216 0.71 6.71 -2.87
N GLU A 217 -0.12 6.08 -3.70
CA GLU A 217 -0.83 6.80 -4.76
C GLU A 217 -1.67 7.91 -4.13
N PHE A 218 -1.58 9.13 -4.65
CA PHE A 218 -2.52 10.17 -4.25
C PHE A 218 -3.89 9.79 -4.82
N ILE A 219 -4.97 10.06 -4.09
CA ILE A 219 -6.31 9.86 -4.63
C ILE A 219 -6.91 11.22 -4.91
N ASP A 220 -7.17 11.46 -6.19
CA ASP A 220 -7.85 12.63 -6.70
C ASP A 220 -8.79 12.24 -7.85
N LYS A 221 -9.45 13.23 -8.44
CA LYS A 221 -10.32 13.02 -9.60
C LYS A 221 -9.59 12.50 -10.84
N ASP A 222 -8.27 12.69 -10.92
CA ASP A 222 -7.43 12.29 -12.05
C ASP A 222 -6.91 10.84 -11.91
N ILE A 223 -7.15 10.18 -10.76
CA ILE A 223 -6.77 8.79 -10.55
C ILE A 223 -7.56 7.88 -11.50
N THR A 224 -6.90 6.80 -11.95
CA THR A 224 -7.55 5.79 -12.77
C THR A 224 -8.74 5.18 -12.04
N ARG A 225 -9.94 5.28 -12.63
CA ARG A 225 -11.17 4.72 -12.08
C ARG A 225 -11.12 3.19 -11.98
N THR A 226 -11.73 2.64 -10.94
CA THR A 226 -11.98 1.20 -10.85
C THR A 226 -12.89 0.76 -12.00
N SER A 227 -12.44 -0.23 -12.77
CA SER A 227 -13.20 -0.84 -13.88
C SER A 227 -13.45 -2.34 -13.67
N SER A 228 -12.86 -2.93 -12.64
CA SER A 228 -13.01 -4.34 -12.30
C SER A 228 -12.98 -4.47 -10.78
N PRO A 229 -14.03 -4.08 -10.07
CA PRO A 229 -14.04 -4.14 -8.62
C PRO A 229 -13.92 -5.59 -8.13
N ILE A 230 -13.25 -5.74 -7.00
CA ILE A 230 -13.11 -7.00 -6.27
C ILE A 230 -13.86 -6.84 -4.95
N ASP A 231 -14.68 -7.84 -4.62
CA ASP A 231 -15.23 -7.96 -3.28
C ASP A 231 -14.14 -8.42 -2.31
N LEU A 232 -13.47 -7.46 -1.67
CA LEU A 232 -12.33 -7.72 -0.78
C LEU A 232 -12.74 -8.56 0.42
N THR A 233 -13.91 -8.25 1.00
CA THR A 233 -14.44 -8.93 2.18
C THR A 233 -14.67 -10.39 1.88
N ASN A 234 -15.40 -10.73 0.82
CA ASN A 234 -15.68 -12.13 0.52
C ASN A 234 -14.46 -12.88 -0.04
N LEU A 235 -13.64 -12.18 -0.82
CA LEU A 235 -12.48 -12.81 -1.44
C LEU A 235 -11.39 -13.15 -0.42
N PHE A 236 -11.04 -12.19 0.43
CA PHE A 236 -9.94 -12.35 1.38
C PHE A 236 -10.41 -12.70 2.78
N ARG A 237 -11.71 -12.58 3.06
CA ARG A 237 -12.30 -12.84 4.39
C ARG A 237 -11.74 -11.91 5.42
N ILE A 238 -11.90 -10.64 5.10
CA ILE A 238 -11.45 -9.50 5.90
C ILE A 238 -12.65 -8.64 6.23
N PHE A 239 -12.78 -8.28 7.50
CA PHE A 239 -13.74 -7.29 7.95
C PHE A 239 -13.05 -5.94 8.00
N TYR A 240 -13.65 -4.96 7.35
CA TYR A 240 -13.15 -3.60 7.32
C TYR A 240 -13.75 -2.84 8.49
N ILE A 241 -12.90 -2.31 9.37
CA ILE A 241 -13.35 -1.67 10.61
C ILE A 241 -13.40 -0.14 10.53
N ASP A 242 -12.86 0.46 9.47
CA ASP A 242 -12.76 1.90 9.34
C ASP A 242 -13.81 2.45 8.36
N VAL A 243 -15.02 2.65 8.88
CA VAL A 243 -16.21 3.07 8.10
C VAL A 243 -16.13 4.50 7.53
N SER A 244 -15.04 5.24 7.75
CA SER A 244 -14.92 6.65 7.37
C SER A 244 -14.25 6.92 6.02
N ASN A 245 -13.76 5.88 5.32
CA ASN A 245 -13.07 6.06 4.04
C ASN A 245 -14.05 6.22 2.87
N GLU A 246 -14.24 7.47 2.43
CA GLU A 246 -14.96 7.76 1.20
C GLU A 246 -14.21 7.28 -0.04
N LEU A 247 -14.90 6.64 -0.98
CA LEU A 247 -14.27 6.23 -2.23
C LEU A 247 -14.24 7.40 -3.20
N ILE A 248 -13.07 7.73 -3.74
CA ILE A 248 -12.93 8.66 -4.86
C ILE A 248 -12.57 7.83 -6.10
N ASN A 249 -13.34 7.97 -7.18
CA ASN A 249 -13.22 7.13 -8.38
C ASN A 249 -13.21 5.62 -8.04
N ASP A 250 -13.98 5.22 -7.02
CA ASP A 250 -14.11 3.85 -6.53
C ASP A 250 -12.78 3.24 -6.03
N LYS A 251 -11.81 4.07 -5.61
CA LYS A 251 -10.51 3.68 -5.08
C LYS A 251 -10.43 3.90 -3.56
N LEU A 252 -9.72 2.99 -2.88
CA LEU A 252 -9.44 3.06 -1.44
C LEU A 252 -8.16 3.87 -1.19
N TYR A 253 -8.28 5.08 -0.63
CA TYR A 253 -7.13 5.97 -0.37
C TYR A 253 -6.44 5.71 0.96
N ASP A 254 -7.19 5.19 1.93
CA ASP A 254 -6.66 4.67 3.17
C ASP A 254 -7.19 3.26 3.36
N VAL A 255 -6.30 2.38 3.80
CA VAL A 255 -6.60 0.96 3.95
C VAL A 255 -7.07 0.72 5.37
N GLY A 256 -6.76 1.63 6.30
CA GLY A 256 -7.27 1.63 7.66
C GLY A 256 -7.07 0.28 8.37
N GLY A 257 -7.99 -0.01 9.29
CA GLY A 257 -7.99 -1.28 10.00
C GLY A 257 -8.71 -2.39 9.22
N PHE A 258 -8.11 -3.57 9.19
CA PHE A 258 -8.77 -4.82 8.82
C PHE A 258 -8.60 -5.89 9.89
N VAL A 259 -9.67 -6.67 10.09
CA VAL A 259 -9.66 -7.87 10.92
C VAL A 259 -9.84 -9.10 10.04
N LYS A 260 -9.05 -10.15 10.28
CA LYS A 260 -9.19 -11.42 9.58
C LYS A 260 -10.42 -12.15 10.13
N GLN A 261 -11.27 -12.68 9.25
CA GLN A 261 -12.31 -13.62 9.65
C GLN A 261 -11.70 -15.01 9.91
N PRO A 262 -12.39 -15.90 10.67
CA PRO A 262 -11.88 -17.24 10.99
C PRO A 262 -11.44 -18.09 9.77
N ASP A 263 -12.01 -17.85 8.59
CA ASP A 263 -11.69 -18.55 7.33
C ASP A 263 -10.84 -17.71 6.36
N PHE A 264 -10.03 -16.79 6.88
CA PHE A 264 -9.03 -16.03 6.13
C PHE A 264 -8.08 -16.95 5.35
N ILE A 265 -7.93 -16.68 4.05
CA ILE A 265 -7.10 -17.49 3.15
C ILE A 265 -5.71 -16.86 3.07
N ASP A 266 -4.81 -17.29 3.94
CA ASP A 266 -3.45 -16.76 4.08
C ASP A 266 -2.44 -17.30 3.05
N ASP A 267 -2.69 -18.48 2.49
CA ASP A 267 -1.81 -19.11 1.50
C ASP A 267 -2.12 -18.64 0.07
N LYS A 268 -1.16 -17.97 -0.57
CA LYS A 268 -1.27 -17.47 -1.97
C LYS A 268 -1.67 -18.56 -2.97
N VAL A 269 -1.21 -19.79 -2.79
CA VAL A 269 -1.54 -20.91 -3.69
C VAL A 269 -2.97 -21.37 -3.44
N VAL A 270 -3.39 -21.51 -2.19
CA VAL A 270 -4.79 -21.83 -1.83
C VAL A 270 -5.73 -20.75 -2.40
N LEU A 271 -5.43 -19.47 -2.17
CA LEU A 271 -6.22 -18.34 -2.66
C LEU A 271 -6.29 -18.31 -4.19
N ARG A 272 -5.20 -18.63 -4.90
CA ARG A 272 -5.19 -18.73 -6.37
C ARG A 272 -6.17 -19.77 -6.88
N TYR A 273 -6.27 -20.93 -6.23
CA TYR A 273 -7.21 -21.98 -6.61
C TYR A 273 -8.65 -21.63 -6.19
N PHE A 274 -8.84 -21.07 -4.98
CA PHE A 274 -10.14 -20.62 -4.50
C PHE A 274 -10.77 -19.56 -5.42
N LYS A 275 -10.00 -18.55 -5.84
CA LYS A 275 -10.42 -17.50 -6.78
C LYS A 275 -11.04 -18.03 -8.07
N LYS A 276 -10.44 -19.10 -8.60
CA LYS A 276 -10.88 -19.72 -9.85
C LYS A 276 -12.18 -20.50 -9.71
N LEU A 277 -12.58 -20.85 -8.49
CA LEU A 277 -13.90 -21.40 -8.19
C LEU A 277 -14.88 -20.24 -7.98
N TRP A 278 -14.50 -19.24 -7.17
CA TRP A 278 -15.35 -18.14 -6.75
C TRP A 278 -15.84 -17.25 -7.89
N PHE A 279 -14.96 -16.84 -8.81
CA PHE A 279 -15.31 -15.92 -9.90
C PHE A 279 -15.78 -16.64 -11.18
N ARG A 280 -16.60 -17.68 -11.05
CA ARG A 280 -17.21 -18.37 -12.20
C ARG A 280 -18.59 -17.81 -12.46
N ASN A 281 -18.85 -17.47 -13.72
CA ASN A 281 -20.08 -16.80 -14.13
C ASN A 281 -21.20 -17.79 -14.51
N SER A 282 -20.91 -19.10 -14.55
CA SER A 282 -21.90 -20.14 -14.79
C SER A 282 -21.58 -21.42 -14.03
N GLU A 283 -22.63 -22.17 -13.70
CA GLU A 283 -22.51 -23.47 -13.04
C GLU A 283 -21.75 -24.49 -13.89
N LYS A 284 -21.92 -24.45 -15.22
CA LYS A 284 -21.18 -25.30 -16.16
C LYS A 284 -19.67 -25.07 -16.07
N GLU A 285 -19.24 -23.81 -16.07
CA GLU A 285 -17.81 -23.49 -15.92
C GLU A 285 -17.28 -23.85 -14.54
N LEU A 286 -18.07 -23.61 -13.49
CA LEU A 286 -17.72 -23.99 -12.12
C LEU A 286 -17.49 -25.49 -11.99
N ASN A 287 -18.44 -26.31 -12.47
CA ASN A 287 -18.36 -27.77 -12.40
C ASN A 287 -17.15 -28.30 -13.17
N LYS A 288 -16.81 -27.70 -14.32
CA LYS A 288 -15.59 -28.03 -15.07
C LYS A 288 -14.31 -27.75 -14.26
N VAL A 289 -14.28 -26.66 -13.50
CA VAL A 289 -13.13 -26.34 -12.63
C VAL A 289 -13.07 -27.28 -11.43
N ILE A 290 -14.20 -27.60 -10.80
CA ILE A 290 -14.29 -28.56 -9.69
C ILE A 290 -13.76 -29.93 -10.13
N GLN A 291 -14.26 -30.47 -11.25
CA GLN A 291 -13.82 -31.75 -11.79
C GLN A 291 -12.31 -31.77 -12.07
N ASN A 292 -11.78 -30.72 -12.71
CA ASN A 292 -10.35 -30.59 -12.94
C ASN A 292 -9.54 -30.59 -11.62
N TYR A 293 -10.06 -29.97 -10.56
CA TYR A 293 -9.39 -29.96 -9.26
C TYR A 293 -9.46 -31.33 -8.59
N GLU A 294 -10.58 -32.03 -8.68
CA GLU A 294 -10.74 -33.39 -8.17
C GLU A 294 -9.80 -34.36 -8.88
N THR A 295 -9.65 -34.29 -10.21
CA THR A 295 -8.65 -35.07 -10.97
C THR A 295 -7.22 -34.76 -10.50
N LYS A 296 -6.90 -33.47 -10.30
CA LYS A 296 -5.60 -33.04 -9.78
C LYS A 296 -5.33 -33.52 -8.36
N ILE A 297 -6.37 -33.57 -7.53
CA ILE A 297 -6.29 -34.09 -6.16
C ILE A 297 -6.12 -35.61 -6.14
N ALA A 298 -6.73 -36.34 -7.07
CA ALA A 298 -6.58 -37.78 -7.18
C ALA A 298 -5.17 -38.21 -7.62
N ASN A 299 -4.50 -37.41 -8.47
CA ASN A 299 -3.15 -37.71 -8.92
C ASN A 299 -2.08 -37.34 -7.87
N PRO A 300 -1.32 -38.31 -7.31
CA PRO A 300 -0.33 -38.06 -6.27
C PRO A 300 0.87 -37.22 -6.75
N LYS A 301 1.14 -37.17 -8.06
CA LYS A 301 2.25 -36.39 -8.64
C LYS A 301 1.91 -34.91 -8.82
N THR A 302 0.67 -34.49 -8.60
CA THR A 302 0.25 -33.10 -8.79
C THR A 302 0.93 -32.17 -7.76
N PRO A 303 1.64 -31.12 -8.20
CA PRO A 303 2.20 -30.12 -7.30
C PRO A 303 1.12 -29.41 -6.49
N HIS A 304 1.40 -29.12 -5.21
CA HIS A 304 0.50 -28.41 -4.30
C HIS A 304 -0.88 -29.07 -4.09
N ARG A 305 -0.99 -30.38 -4.32
CA ARG A 305 -2.21 -31.19 -4.13
C ARG A 305 -2.99 -30.85 -2.85
N VAL A 306 -2.31 -30.79 -1.70
CA VAL A 306 -2.92 -30.45 -0.39
C VAL A 306 -3.56 -29.06 -0.41
N LYS A 307 -2.94 -28.09 -1.08
CA LYS A 307 -3.43 -26.72 -1.18
C LYS A 307 -4.63 -26.60 -2.13
N ILE A 308 -4.65 -27.39 -3.21
CA ILE A 308 -5.81 -27.50 -4.12
C ILE A 308 -7.00 -28.08 -3.35
N LYS A 309 -6.77 -29.14 -2.57
CA LYS A 309 -7.80 -29.75 -1.71
C LYS A 309 -8.37 -28.73 -0.71
N LYS A 310 -7.50 -28.04 0.04
CA LYS A 310 -7.91 -26.98 0.98
C LYS A 310 -8.75 -25.89 0.31
N ALA A 311 -8.38 -25.46 -0.91
CA ALA A 311 -9.15 -24.46 -1.65
C ALA A 311 -10.56 -24.94 -2.02
N LEU A 312 -10.71 -26.21 -2.39
CA LEU A 312 -12.01 -26.81 -2.73
C LEU A 312 -12.89 -26.99 -1.48
N GLU A 313 -12.31 -27.40 -0.35
CA GLU A 313 -13.00 -27.53 0.93
C GLU A 313 -13.54 -26.17 1.42
N LEU A 314 -12.70 -25.13 1.38
CA LEU A 314 -13.09 -23.75 1.71
C LEU A 314 -14.22 -23.24 0.80
N PHE A 315 -14.23 -23.63 -0.48
CA PHE A 315 -15.29 -23.26 -1.42
C PHE A 315 -16.62 -23.96 -1.11
N LYS A 316 -16.59 -25.28 -0.88
CA LYS A 316 -17.79 -26.09 -0.56
C LYS A 316 -18.47 -25.61 0.73
N HIS A 317 -17.68 -25.48 1.81
CA HIS A 317 -18.18 -24.97 3.10
C HIS A 317 -18.89 -23.60 2.97
N LYS A 318 -18.39 -22.72 2.09
CA LYS A 318 -19.02 -21.41 1.83
C LYS A 318 -20.31 -21.50 1.03
N LYS A 319 -20.38 -22.37 0.02
CA LYS A 319 -21.62 -22.59 -0.74
C LYS A 319 -22.73 -23.05 0.20
N ASP A 320 -22.38 -23.91 1.16
CA ASP A 320 -23.33 -24.42 2.16
C ASP A 320 -23.80 -23.32 3.11
N ILE A 321 -22.90 -22.44 3.60
CA ILE A 321 -23.31 -21.27 4.41
C ILE A 321 -24.24 -20.34 3.61
N ASN A 322 -23.89 -19.98 2.38
CA ASN A 322 -24.69 -19.04 1.58
C ASN A 322 -26.05 -19.63 1.17
N ASN A 323 -26.17 -20.94 1.06
CA ASN A 323 -27.45 -21.62 0.79
C ASN A 323 -28.32 -21.76 2.04
N ASN A 324 -27.73 -21.65 3.24
CA ASN A 324 -28.43 -21.76 4.53
C ASN A 324 -28.76 -20.40 5.17
N VAL A 325 -28.33 -19.30 4.54
CA VAL A 325 -28.75 -17.94 4.87
C VAL A 325 -29.74 -17.51 3.79
N VAL A 326 -31.00 -17.95 3.93
CA VAL A 326 -32.17 -17.45 3.20
C VAL A 326 -33.15 -16.87 4.21
#